data_AF-A0A944HMS2-F1
#
_entry.id   AF-A0A944HMS2-F1
#
_cell.length_a   1.000
_cell.length_b   1.000
_cell.length_c   1.000
_cell.angle_alpha   90.00
_cell.angle_beta   90.00
_cell.angle_gamma   90.00
#
_symmetry.space_group_name_H-M   'P 1'
#
loop_
_entity.id
_entity.type
_entity.pdbx_description
1 polymer ?
#
loop_
_entity_poly.entity_id
_entity_poly.type
_entity_poly.pdbx_seq_one_letter_code
_entity_poly.pdbx_strand_id
1 'polypeptide(L)'
;MGLMKRYMEDSDHIRQLARSTSQLDRAADRMAELDQVFRACGEMANKYADPESVAKRLVREAVYEYQAARTRLRDSTQRERLMRAA
;
A
#
# COMPACT_ATOMS: atom_id res chain seq x y z
N MET A 1 -18.89 -11.73 12.67
CA MET A 1 -18.41 -11.13 11.39
C MET A 1 -17.99 -12.25 10.46
N GLY A 2 -18.40 -12.23 9.19
CA GLY A 2 -17.93 -13.21 8.21
C GLY A 2 -16.47 -12.97 7.83
N LEU A 3 -15.74 -14.05 7.51
CA LEU A 3 -14.32 -14.00 7.11
C LEU A 3 -14.06 -13.07 5.92
N MET A 4 -15.01 -13.01 4.97
CA MET A 4 -14.94 -12.12 3.81
C MET A 4 -14.97 -10.64 4.21
N LYS A 5 -15.84 -10.27 5.17
CA LYS A 5 -15.93 -8.89 5.66
C LYS A 5 -14.63 -8.46 6.34
N ARG A 6 -14.06 -9.33 7.17
CA ARG A 6 -12.76 -9.06 7.81
C ARG A 6 -11.65 -8.89 6.79
N TYR A 7 -11.57 -9.77 5.80
CA TYR A 7 -10.58 -9.63 4.73
C TYR A 7 -10.69 -8.30 4.00
N MET A 8 -11.90 -7.85 3.67
CA MET A 8 -12.10 -6.54 3.06
C MET A 8 -11.60 -5.40 3.96
N GLU A 9 -11.91 -5.43 5.25
CA GLU A 9 -11.45 -4.42 6.21
C GLU A 9 -9.91 -4.40 6.34
N ASP A 10 -9.28 -5.57 6.48
CA ASP A 10 -7.82 -5.70 6.57
C ASP A 10 -7.14 -5.27 5.24
N SER A 11 -7.73 -5.65 4.10
CA SER A 11 -7.29 -5.24 2.75
C SER A 11 -7.34 -3.73 2.56
N ASP A 12 -8.46 -3.09 2.90
CA ASP A 12 -8.63 -1.64 2.77
C ASP A 12 -7.65 -0.88 3.66
N HIS A 13 -7.41 -1.37 4.88
CA HIS A 13 -6.42 -0.80 5.79
C HIS A 13 -5.00 -0.87 5.21
N ILE A 14 -4.59 -2.03 4.70
CA ILE A 14 -3.27 -2.21 4.09
C ILE A 14 -3.09 -1.32 2.86
N ARG A 15 -4.12 -1.20 2.01
CA ARG A 15 -4.09 -0.30 0.84
C ARG A 15 -3.93 1.16 1.27
N GLN A 16 -4.60 1.58 2.35
CA GLN A 16 -4.47 2.93 2.87
C GLN A 16 -3.04 3.22 3.36
N LEU A 17 -2.43 2.30 4.12
CA LEU A 17 -1.04 2.44 4.59
C LEU A 17 -0.04 2.47 3.42
N ALA A 18 -0.22 1.60 2.42
CA ALA A 18 0.61 1.61 1.23
C ALA A 18 0.50 2.94 0.46
N ARG A 19 -0.71 3.50 0.38
CA ARG A 19 -0.95 4.80 -0.25
C ARG A 19 -0.30 5.94 0.52
N SER A 20 -0.43 6.00 1.84
CA SER A 20 0.23 7.06 2.64
C SER A 20 1.75 6.96 2.52
N THR A 21 2.29 5.74 2.55
CA THR A 21 3.73 5.51 2.37
C THR A 21 4.24 6.05 1.02
N SER A 22 3.44 5.93 -0.05
CA SER A 22 3.83 6.43 -1.38
C SER A 22 4.05 7.95 -1.46
N GLN A 23 3.45 8.70 -0.52
CA GLN A 23 3.47 10.17 -0.47
C GLN A 23 4.68 10.72 0.29
N LEU A 24 5.44 9.86 0.98
CA LEU A 24 6.66 10.30 1.67
C LEU A 24 7.72 10.73 0.64
N ASP A 25 8.42 11.82 0.94
CA ASP A 25 9.37 12.44 0.01
C ASP A 25 10.66 11.63 -0.14
N ARG A 26 11.21 11.13 0.97
CA ARG A 26 12.50 10.45 0.99
C ARG A 26 12.34 8.96 0.72
N ALA A 27 13.23 8.42 -0.12
CA ALA A 27 13.21 7.00 -0.45
C ALA A 27 13.47 6.10 0.76
N ALA A 28 14.34 6.53 1.68
CA ALA A 28 14.63 5.79 2.91
C ALA A 28 13.36 5.64 3.78
N ASP A 29 12.63 6.73 3.99
CA ASP A 29 11.40 6.74 4.79
C ASP A 29 10.33 5.84 4.15
N ARG A 30 10.20 5.88 2.81
CA ARG A 30 9.31 4.95 2.08
C ARG A 30 9.66 3.49 2.30
N MET A 31 10.94 3.14 2.26
CA MET A 31 11.38 1.75 2.47
C MET A 31 11.12 1.30 3.91
N ALA A 32 11.40 2.17 4.90
CA ALA A 32 11.15 1.87 6.31
C ALA A 32 9.65 1.67 6.60
N GLU A 33 8.79 2.52 6.04
CA GLU A 33 7.34 2.39 6.20
C GLU A 33 6.77 1.20 5.41
N LEU A 34 7.29 0.88 4.22
CA LEU A 34 6.90 -0.34 3.51
C LEU A 34 7.25 -1.61 4.29
N ASP A 35 8.37 -1.65 5.02
CA ASP A 35 8.69 -2.76 5.92
C ASP A 35 7.62 -2.92 7.00
N GLN A 36 7.16 -1.82 7.61
CA GLN A 36 6.06 -1.83 8.58
C GLN A 36 4.75 -2.32 7.96
N VAL A 37 4.41 -1.89 6.73
CA VAL A 37 3.23 -2.37 6.00
C VAL A 37 3.31 -3.88 5.78
N PHE A 38 4.46 -4.42 5.37
CA PHE A 38 4.61 -5.87 5.16
C PHE A 38 4.56 -6.67 6.45
N ARG A 39 5.07 -6.13 7.57
CA ARG A 39 4.88 -6.74 8.90
C ARG A 39 3.40 -6.79 9.27
N ALA A 40 2.68 -5.68 9.08
CA ALA A 40 1.24 -5.62 9.34
C ALA A 40 0.46 -6.66 8.52
N CYS A 41 0.80 -6.85 7.24
CA CYS A 41 0.22 -7.92 6.41
C CYS A 41 0.37 -9.31 7.06
N GLY A 42 1.56 -9.63 7.58
CA GLY A 42 1.82 -10.89 8.26
C GLY A 42 1.03 -11.04 9.57
N GLU A 43 1.01 -9.99 10.39
CA GLU A 43 0.26 -9.98 11.64
C GLU A 43 -1.25 -10.13 11.44
N MET A 44 -1.82 -9.48 10.42
CA MET A 44 -3.23 -9.63 10.06
C MET A 44 -3.53 -11.04 9.55
N ALA A 45 -2.66 -11.59 8.73
CA ALA A 45 -2.85 -12.90 8.13
C ALA A 45 -2.89 -14.04 9.17
N ASN A 46 -2.23 -13.90 10.33
CA ASN A 46 -2.29 -14.86 11.43
C ASN A 46 -3.71 -15.07 12.00
N LYS A 47 -4.66 -14.19 11.68
CA LYS A 47 -6.07 -14.31 12.10
C LYS A 47 -6.89 -15.24 11.20
N TYR A 48 -6.31 -15.79 10.13
CA TYR A 48 -6.98 -16.59 9.12
C TYR A 48 -6.53 -18.06 9.19
N ALA A 49 -7.35 -18.96 8.62
CA ALA A 49 -7.05 -20.39 8.60
C ALA A 49 -5.83 -20.74 7.71
N ASP A 50 -5.57 -19.93 6.67
CA ASP A 50 -4.39 -20.04 5.80
C ASP A 50 -3.63 -18.69 5.81
N PRO A 51 -2.76 -18.47 6.81
CA PRO A 51 -2.02 -17.22 6.96
C PRO A 51 -1.08 -16.94 5.78
N GLU A 52 -0.46 -17.95 5.20
CA GLU A 52 0.51 -17.76 4.13
C GLU A 52 -0.16 -17.19 2.88
N SER A 53 -1.29 -17.78 2.47
CA SER A 53 -2.06 -17.31 1.31
C SER A 53 -2.61 -15.90 1.53
N VAL A 54 -3.11 -15.61 2.73
CA VAL A 54 -3.64 -14.28 3.06
C VAL A 54 -2.54 -13.23 3.10
N ALA A 55 -1.39 -13.51 3.72
CA ALA A 55 -0.25 -12.60 3.74
C ALA A 55 0.22 -12.26 2.33
N LYS A 56 0.37 -13.26 1.44
CA LYS A 56 0.75 -13.05 0.04
C LYS A 56 -0.24 -12.14 -0.69
N ARG A 57 -1.55 -12.33 -0.46
CA ARG A 57 -2.59 -11.48 -1.06
C ARG A 57 -2.52 -10.04 -0.55
N LEU A 58 -2.45 -9.84 0.76
CA LEU A 58 -2.35 -8.50 1.37
C LEU A 58 -1.10 -7.76 0.90
N VAL A 59 0.06 -8.43 0.87
CA VAL A 59 1.32 -7.86 0.34
C VAL A 59 1.15 -7.47 -1.13
N ARG A 60 0.55 -8.33 -1.95
CA ARG A 60 0.31 -8.03 -3.37
C ARG A 60 -0.54 -6.77 -3.54
N GLU A 61 -1.59 -6.63 -2.74
CA GLU A 61 -2.45 -5.44 -2.77
C GLU A 61 -1.73 -4.17 -2.30
N ALA A 62 -0.93 -4.26 -1.23
CA ALA A 62 -0.09 -3.16 -0.76
C ALA A 62 0.85 -2.66 -1.86
N VAL A 63 1.55 -3.59 -2.53
CA VAL A 63 2.50 -3.25 -3.61
C VAL A 63 1.79 -2.59 -4.78
N TYR A 64 0.64 -3.12 -5.21
CA TYR A 64 -0.12 -2.51 -6.31
C TYR A 64 -0.57 -1.09 -5.96
N GLU A 65 -1.14 -0.88 -4.77
CA GLU A 65 -1.63 0.44 -4.38
C GLU A 65 -0.49 1.45 -4.24
N TYR A 66 0.64 1.04 -3.64
CA TYR A 66 1.84 1.88 -3.55
C TYR A 66 2.35 2.29 -4.95
N GLN A 67 2.51 1.33 -5.87
CA GLN A 67 3.00 1.62 -7.22
C GLN A 67 2.02 2.49 -8.02
N ALA A 68 0.72 2.24 -7.92
CA ALA A 68 -0.30 3.05 -8.56
C ALA A 68 -0.27 4.48 -8.04
N ALA A 69 -0.18 4.68 -6.72
CA ALA A 69 -0.10 6.01 -6.11
C ALA A 69 1.19 6.75 -6.51
N ARG A 70 2.35 6.06 -6.53
CA ARG A 70 3.62 6.64 -7.03
C ARG A 70 3.54 7.08 -8.49
N THR A 71 2.85 6.30 -9.33
CA THR A 71 2.67 6.64 -10.75
C THR A 71 1.83 7.90 -10.89
N ARG A 72 0.69 7.97 -10.19
CA ARG A 72 -0.18 9.17 -10.18
C ARG A 72 0.55 10.43 -9.72
N LEU A 73 1.37 10.33 -8.67
CA LEU A 73 2.18 11.45 -8.17
C LEU A 73 3.21 11.93 -9.20
N ARG A 74 3.87 10.99 -9.89
CA ARG A 74 4.83 11.36 -10.95
C ARG A 74 4.14 12.11 -12.09
N ASP A 75 2.99 11.61 -12.52
CA ASP A 75 2.24 12.17 -13.64
C ASP A 75 1.67 13.57 -13.28
N SER A 76 1.20 13.77 -12.04
CA SER A 76 0.73 15.08 -11.57
C SER A 76 1.87 16.10 -11.51
N THR A 77 3.02 15.74 -10.95
CA THR A 77 4.20 16.61 -10.91
C THR A 77 4.67 16.99 -12.31
N GLN A 78 4.66 16.06 -13.27
CA GLN A 78 5.03 16.35 -14.65
C GLN A 78 4.05 17.33 -15.30
N ARG A 79 2.74 17.16 -15.09
CA ARG A 79 1.71 18.06 -15.61
C ARG A 79 1.84 19.48 -15.06
N GLU A 80 2.11 19.63 -13.77
CA GLU A 80 2.33 20.95 -13.14
C GLU A 80 3.54 21.66 -13.73
N ARG A 81 4.64 20.94 -14.00
CA ARG A 81 5.84 21.51 -14.63
C ARG A 81 5.55 22.02 -16.04
N LEU A 82 4.78 21.28 -16.84
CA LEU A 82 4.39 21.70 -18.19
C LEU A 82 3.51 22.95 -18.17
N MET A 83 2.57 23.06 -17.23
CA MET A 83 1.69 24.24 -17.12
C MET A 83 2.43 25.51 -16.66
N ARG A 84 3.52 25.38 -15.88
CA ARG A 84 4.32 26.54 -15.45
C ARG A 84 5.33 27.03 -16.50
N ALA A 85 5.59 26.23 -17.54
CA ALA A 85 6.54 26.53 -18.60
C ALA A 85 5.89 27.11 -19.88
N ALA A 86 4.55 27.17 -19.92
CA ALA A 86 3.74 27.76 -20.99
C ALA A 86 3.27 29.17 -20.59
#